data_AF-A0A133U6J1-F1
#
_entry.id   AF-A0A133U6J1-F1
#
_cell.length_a   1.000
_cell.length_b   1.000
_cell.length_c   1.000
_cell.angle_alpha   90.00
_cell.angle_beta   90.00
_cell.angle_gamma   90.00
#
_symmetry.space_group_name_H-M   'P 1'
#
loop_
_entity.id
_entity.type
_entity.pdbx_description
1 polymer ?
#
loop_
_entity_poly.entity_id
_entity_poly.type
_entity_poly.pdbx_seq_one_letter_code
_entity_poly.pdbx_strand_id
1 'polypeptide(L)'
;EVLIGRSEYKSTAKGYAMAEEDGFCKLIIDAKDDTILGAHIIGPYAPILIQEVINLMYAGNGTVDPLYDALHIHPALSEVVSWSLRKLEKA
;
A
#
# COMPACT_ATOMS: atom_id res chain seq x y z
N GLU A 1 -13.61 -9.98 8.72
CA GLU A 1 -12.47 -10.04 9.68
C GLU A 1 -11.43 -9.07 9.15
N VAL A 2 -10.69 -8.31 9.96
CA VAL A 2 -9.81 -7.25 9.39
C VAL A 2 -8.38 -7.75 9.30
N LEU A 3 -7.76 -7.59 8.13
CA LEU A 3 -6.32 -7.78 7.95
C LEU A 3 -5.64 -6.42 7.77
N ILE A 4 -4.45 -6.29 8.36
CA ILE A 4 -3.64 -5.07 8.31
C ILE A 4 -2.26 -5.45 7.78
N GLY A 5 -1.76 -4.69 6.82
CA GLY A 5 -0.42 -4.85 6.28
C GLY A 5 0.33 -3.54 6.34
N ARG A 6 1.58 -3.55 6.82
CA ARG A 6 2.36 -2.32 7.00
C ARG A 6 3.76 -2.46 6.43
N SER A 7 4.18 -1.46 5.66
CA SER A 7 5.55 -1.33 5.17
C SER A 7 6.11 0.07 5.34
N GLU A 8 7.37 0.15 5.73
CA GLU A 8 8.11 1.40 5.88
C GLU A 8 8.64 1.88 4.53
N TYR A 9 8.75 3.18 4.32
CA TYR A 9 9.28 3.75 3.08
C TYR A 9 10.71 3.28 2.83
N LYS A 10 11.54 3.23 3.88
CA LYS A 10 12.94 2.75 3.83
C LYS A 10 13.09 1.30 3.33
N SER A 11 12.01 0.51 3.38
CA SER A 11 12.01 -0.85 2.83
C SER A 11 11.96 -0.88 1.30
N THR A 12 11.61 0.23 0.65
CA THR A 12 11.70 0.40 -0.81
C THR A 12 13.07 0.96 -1.19
N ALA A 13 13.58 0.59 -2.38
CA ALA A 13 14.84 1.13 -2.88
C ALA A 13 14.78 2.66 -3.05
N LYS A 14 13.62 3.20 -3.47
CA LYS A 14 13.43 4.64 -3.59
C LYS A 14 13.42 5.35 -2.25
N GLY A 15 12.74 4.81 -1.24
CA GLY A 15 12.71 5.37 0.11
C GLY A 15 14.08 5.34 0.78
N TYR A 16 14.82 4.24 0.63
CA TYR A 16 16.22 4.17 1.04
C TYR A 16 17.07 5.26 0.37
N ALA A 17 16.96 5.41 -0.95
CA ALA A 17 17.70 6.43 -1.69
C ALA A 17 17.31 7.88 -1.31
N MET A 18 16.11 8.07 -0.76
CA MET A 18 15.64 9.36 -0.24
C MET A 18 16.06 9.62 1.20
N ALA A 19 16.71 8.66 1.87
CA ALA A 19 16.98 8.68 3.31
C ALA A 19 15.71 8.93 4.15
N GLU A 20 14.57 8.35 3.73
CA GLU A 20 13.31 8.48 4.45
C GLU A 20 13.16 7.36 5.50
N GLU A 21 13.35 7.72 6.77
CA GLU A 21 13.44 6.78 7.90
C GLU A 21 12.08 6.47 8.56
N ASP A 22 11.17 7.45 8.59
CA ASP A 22 9.98 7.42 9.46
C ASP A 22 8.66 7.14 8.71
N GLY A 23 8.65 7.36 7.39
CA GLY A 23 7.47 7.15 6.56
C GLY A 23 7.00 5.69 6.47
N PHE A 24 5.69 5.47 6.34
CA PHE A 24 5.10 4.15 6.15
C PHE A 24 3.76 4.18 5.41
N CYS A 25 3.39 3.03 4.85
CA CYS A 25 2.04 2.72 4.37
C CYS A 25 1.45 1.60 5.23
N LYS A 26 0.17 1.73 5.57
CA LYS A 26 -0.65 0.72 6.26
C LYS A 26 -1.91 0.48 5.44
N LEU A 27 -2.05 -0.72 4.86
CA LEU A 27 -3.23 -1.17 4.11
C LEU A 27 -4.17 -1.95 5.03
N ILE A 28 -5.48 -1.77 4.86
CA ILE A 28 -6.52 -2.41 5.67
C ILE A 28 -7.54 -3.04 4.73
N ILE A 29 -7.84 -4.33 4.92
CA ILE A 29 -8.78 -5.08 4.07
C ILE A 29 -9.73 -5.95 4.90
N ASP A 30 -10.86 -6.35 4.30
CA ASP A 30 -11.71 -7.42 4.84
C ASP A 30 -11.16 -8.79 4.39
N ALA A 31 -10.85 -9.67 5.33
CA ALA A 31 -10.36 -11.02 5.10
C ALA A 31 -11.38 -11.93 4.40
N LYS A 32 -12.66 -11.54 4.34
CA LYS A 32 -13.71 -12.37 3.75
C LYS A 32 -13.65 -12.38 2.22
N ASP A 33 -13.40 -11.23 1.63
CA ASP A 33 -13.52 -11.00 0.19
C ASP A 33 -12.42 -10.07 -0.37
N ASP A 34 -11.39 -9.81 0.43
CA ASP A 34 -10.23 -9.01 0.05
C ASP A 34 -10.57 -7.56 -0.35
N THR A 35 -11.74 -7.07 0.05
CA THR A 35 -12.18 -5.68 -0.16
C THR A 35 -11.27 -4.72 0.59
N ILE A 36 -10.83 -3.65 -0.08
CA ILE A 36 -10.03 -2.60 0.55
C ILE A 36 -10.93 -1.75 1.44
N LEU A 37 -10.65 -1.75 2.75
CA LEU A 37 -11.33 -0.90 3.73
C LEU A 37 -10.68 0.49 3.84
N GLY A 38 -9.40 0.58 3.48
CA GLY A 38 -8.68 1.85 3.35
C GLY A 38 -7.18 1.71 3.57
N ALA A 39 -6.49 2.83 3.62
CA ALA A 39 -5.07 2.89 3.96
C ALA A 39 -4.70 4.15 4.75
N HIS A 40 -3.60 4.07 5.48
CA HIS A 40 -2.92 5.22 6.07
C HIS A 40 -1.52 5.34 5.48
N ILE A 41 -1.15 6.52 5.02
CA ILE A 41 0.18 6.78 4.45
C ILE A 41 0.76 8.02 5.13
N ILE A 42 1.93 7.85 5.74
CA ILE A 42 2.68 8.90 6.44
C ILE A 42 4.02 9.02 5.72
N GLY A 43 4.39 10.24 5.32
CA GLY A 43 5.68 10.52 4.70
C GLY A 43 5.58 11.40 3.45
N PRO A 44 6.72 11.67 2.78
CA PRO A 44 6.76 12.44 1.55
C PRO A 44 5.83 11.86 0.47
N TYR A 45 5.19 12.73 -0.32
CA TYR A 45 4.32 12.33 -1.42
C TYR A 45 3.10 11.46 -1.04
N ALA A 46 2.74 11.36 0.26
CA ALA A 46 1.57 10.60 0.70
C ALA A 46 0.26 10.95 -0.06
N PRO A 47 -0.05 12.23 -0.39
CA PRO A 47 -1.23 12.56 -1.19
C PRO A 47 -1.23 11.97 -2.61
N ILE A 48 -0.05 11.71 -3.18
CA ILE A 48 0.09 11.10 -4.51
C ILE A 48 -0.06 9.58 -4.37
N LEU A 49 0.57 8.97 -3.37
CA LEU A 49 0.50 7.52 -3.16
C LEU A 49 -0.90 7.06 -2.77
N ILE A 50 -1.63 7.82 -1.96
CA ILE A 50 -3.00 7.44 -1.53
C ILE A 50 -3.98 7.42 -2.71
N GLN A 51 -3.71 8.17 -3.79
CA GLN A 51 -4.54 8.16 -4.99
C GLN A 51 -4.62 6.77 -5.63
N GLU A 52 -3.55 5.98 -5.57
CA GLU A 52 -3.55 4.59 -6.04
C GLU A 52 -4.56 3.74 -5.27
N VAL A 53 -4.57 3.85 -3.93
CA VAL A 53 -5.51 3.14 -3.06
C VAL A 53 -6.95 3.60 -3.33
N ILE A 54 -7.18 4.91 -3.47
CA ILE A 54 -8.50 5.46 -3.78
C ILE A 54 -9.00 4.92 -5.13
N ASN A 55 -8.14 4.86 -6.14
CA ASN A 55 -8.49 4.29 -7.43
C ASN A 55 -8.90 2.82 -7.31
N LEU A 56 -8.15 2.02 -6.55
CA LEU A 56 -8.49 0.60 -6.31
C LEU A 56 -9.82 0.43 -5.55
N MET A 57 -10.10 1.31 -4.58
CA MET A 57 -11.35 1.25 -3.79
C MET A 57 -12.59 1.59 -4.62
N TYR A 58 -12.49 2.51 -5.57
CA TYR A 58 -13.65 3.07 -6.28
C TYR A 58 -13.71 2.70 -7.77
N ALA A 59 -12.67 2.10 -8.34
CA ALA A 59 -12.68 1.55 -9.69
C ALA A 59 -12.64 0.02 -9.64
N GLY A 60 -13.34 -0.63 -10.57
CA GLY A 60 -13.37 -2.09 -10.65
C GLY A 60 -14.19 -2.72 -9.53
N ASN A 61 -13.64 -3.77 -8.90
CA ASN A 61 -14.31 -4.59 -7.88
C ASN A 61 -14.04 -4.13 -6.42
N GLY A 62 -13.20 -3.12 -6.21
CA GLY A 62 -12.91 -2.61 -4.86
C GLY A 62 -11.97 -3.50 -4.03
N THR A 63 -11.40 -4.55 -4.61
CA THR A 63 -10.52 -5.51 -3.91
C THR A 63 -9.04 -5.21 -4.20
N VAL A 64 -8.16 -5.94 -3.53
CA VAL A 64 -6.71 -5.89 -3.79
C VAL A 64 -6.27 -6.68 -5.03
N ASP A 65 -7.17 -7.38 -5.73
CA ASP A 65 -6.81 -8.21 -6.89
C ASP A 65 -6.02 -7.44 -7.96
N PRO A 66 -6.43 -6.22 -8.37
CA PRO A 66 -5.66 -5.48 -9.36
C PRO A 66 -4.26 -5.09 -8.86
N LEU A 67 -4.08 -4.96 -7.54
CA LEU A 67 -2.78 -4.64 -6.92
C LEU A 67 -1.85 -5.86 -6.88
N TYR A 68 -2.39 -7.08 -6.86
CA TYR A 68 -1.60 -8.31 -7.03
C TYR A 68 -1.06 -8.46 -8.47
N ASP A 69 -1.87 -8.08 -9.46
CA ASP A 69 -1.50 -8.20 -10.88
C ASP A 69 -0.68 -7.01 -11.39
N ALA A 70 -0.79 -5.84 -10.75
CA ALA A 70 -0.11 -4.62 -11.17
C ALA A 70 1.42 -4.70 -11.01
N LEU A 71 2.12 -3.97 -11.88
CA LEU A 71 3.56 -3.75 -11.80
C LEU A 71 3.84 -2.31 -11.37
N HIS A 72 4.50 -2.15 -10.23
CA HIS A 72 5.13 -0.90 -9.87
C HIS A 72 6.47 -0.77 -10.60
N ILE A 73 6.73 0.42 -11.17
CA ILE A 73 8.05 0.74 -11.70
C ILE A 73 9.08 0.65 -10.56
N HIS A 74 10.29 0.19 -10.89
CA HIS A 74 11.38 0.09 -9.92
C HIS A 74 12.55 0.98 -10.33
N PRO A 75 13.14 1.78 -9.41
CA PRO A 75 12.71 2.00 -8.03
C PRO A 75 11.62 3.11 -7.91
N ALA A 76 10.59 2.89 -7.09
CA ALA A 76 9.58 3.90 -6.77
C ALA A 76 9.03 3.80 -5.35
N LEU A 77 8.52 4.93 -4.83
CA LEU A 77 7.83 4.93 -3.53
C LEU A 77 6.50 4.19 -3.56
N SER A 78 5.81 4.15 -4.70
CA SER A 78 4.52 3.45 -4.84
C SER A 78 4.63 1.94 -4.59
N GLU A 79 5.82 1.36 -4.73
CA GLU A 79 6.09 -0.03 -4.32
C GLU A 79 5.68 -0.28 -2.85
N VAL A 80 5.74 0.73 -1.97
CA VAL A 80 5.37 0.59 -0.54
C VAL A 80 3.91 0.13 -0.35
N VAL A 81 3.02 0.45 -1.29
CA VAL A 81 1.61 0.02 -1.27
C VAL A 81 1.55 -1.50 -1.53
N SER A 82 2.24 -1.99 -2.56
CA SER A 82 2.35 -3.43 -2.86
C SER A 82 3.08 -4.20 -1.75
N TRP A 83 4.13 -3.64 -1.16
CA TRP A 83 4.81 -4.27 -0.02
C TRP A 83 3.92 -4.38 1.21
N SER A 84 3.00 -3.42 1.43
CA SER A 84 2.03 -3.48 2.53
C SER A 84 1.04 -4.62 2.33
N LEU A 85 0.55 -4.83 1.11
CA LEU A 85 -0.31 -5.97 0.76
C LEU A 85 0.36 -7.33 1.08
N ARG A 86 1.66 -7.47 0.80
CA ARG A 86 2.40 -8.72 1.05
C ARG A 86 2.63 -9.04 2.54
N LYS A 87 2.29 -8.12 3.43
CA LYS A 87 2.50 -8.23 4.89
C LYS A 87 1.19 -8.20 5.66
N LEU A 88 0.07 -8.59 5.04
CA LEU A 88 -1.21 -8.68 5.71
C LEU A 88 -1.18 -9.70 6.85
N GLU A 89 -1.58 -9.26 8.03
CA GLU A 89 -1.76 -10.08 9.23
C GLU A 89 -3.09 -9.76 9.90
N LYS A 90 -3.60 -10.67 10.73
CA LYS A 90 -4.84 -10.43 11.48
C LYS A 90 -4.62 -9.31 12.49
N ALA A 91 -5.55 -8.34 12.49
CA ALA A 91 -5.57 -7.23 13.44
C ALA A 91 -5.86 -7.68 14.88
#